data_AF-A0A8S3HMY2-F1
#
_entry.id   AF-A0A8S3HMY2-F1
#
_cell.length_a   1.000
_cell.length_b   1.000
_cell.length_c   1.000
_cell.angle_alpha   90.00
_cell.angle_beta   90.00
_cell.angle_gamma   90.00
#
_symmetry.space_group_name_H-M   'P 1'
#
loop_
_entity.id
_entity.type
_entity.pdbx_description
1 polymer ?
#
loop_
_entity_poly.entity_id
_entity_poly.type
_entity_poly.pdbx_seq_one_letter_code
_entity_poly.pdbx_strand_id
1 'polypeptide(L)'
;MEACTITYTNWMNSKWRSEQVGAMEYYNWEMPNVLIIYNLNSSCHQGSVPVIAVNATLPEYFQAMIKFAAKYHLRLVIKITGSDILARSTAPRSFLLWLHYMENMTLISQYSSCGSANVTNVVRLGAGVQWGGTGGFLQGGSHSLLSSWKGLGVDQVLQYDVVTVDGQRKIVSQCQNSDLFYALSGGVGEASNEALYATLIRDFVRFLPKLAEGGWVRYISMGDHKISMKYIWPNGNPNVGNATFSEFQNNNTDFVFLAKTTAFIPSFYEAYKLALTPSDPTGYNMLLGS
;
A
#
# COMPACT_ATOMS: atom_id res chain seq x y z
N MET A 1 22.93 12.51 -21.52
CA MET A 1 22.41 11.32 -22.23
C MET A 1 22.24 10.14 -21.28
N GLU A 2 23.24 9.85 -20.44
CA GLU A 2 23.23 8.75 -19.46
C GLU A 2 22.01 8.73 -18.52
N ALA A 3 21.66 9.84 -17.87
CA ALA A 3 20.50 9.89 -16.95
C ALA A 3 19.16 9.56 -17.63
N CYS A 4 19.00 9.94 -18.91
CA CYS A 4 17.81 9.60 -19.70
C CYS A 4 17.76 8.10 -19.99
N THR A 5 18.89 7.50 -20.35
CA THR A 5 19.01 6.05 -20.56
C THR A 5 18.71 5.28 -19.28
N ILE A 6 19.29 5.69 -18.14
CA ILE A 6 19.03 5.07 -16.83
C ILE A 6 17.53 5.13 -16.48
N THR A 7 16.92 6.31 -16.66
CA THR A 7 15.49 6.52 -16.39
C THR A 7 14.62 5.65 -17.29
N TYR A 8 14.94 5.58 -18.58
CA TYR A 8 14.20 4.76 -19.55
C TYR A 8 14.31 3.26 -19.22
N THR A 9 15.52 2.77 -18.93
CA THR A 9 15.77 1.37 -18.60
C THR A 9 15.08 0.96 -17.30
N ASN A 10 15.03 1.85 -16.30
CA ASN A 10 14.44 1.56 -14.99
C ASN A 10 12.99 2.03 -14.87
N TRP A 11 12.37 2.52 -15.95
CA TRP A 11 11.06 3.16 -15.85
C TRP A 11 9.99 2.27 -15.21
N MET A 12 10.04 0.96 -15.47
CA MET A 12 9.10 -0.03 -14.94
C MET A 12 9.60 -0.72 -13.66
N ASN A 13 10.75 -0.32 -13.11
CA ASN A 13 11.33 -0.93 -11.92
C ASN A 13 10.76 -0.29 -10.64
N SER A 14 9.92 -1.02 -9.91
CA SER A 14 9.24 -0.53 -8.70
C SER A 14 10.19 0.01 -7.63
N LYS A 15 11.33 -0.65 -7.42
CA LYS A 15 12.33 -0.22 -6.44
C LYS A 15 12.96 1.11 -6.85
N TRP A 16 13.40 1.21 -8.09
CA TRP A 16 13.99 2.44 -8.61
C TRP A 16 12.99 3.60 -8.55
N ARG A 17 11.71 3.33 -8.85
CA ARG A 17 10.63 4.33 -8.76
C ARG A 17 10.35 4.77 -7.33
N SER A 18 10.33 3.85 -6.36
CA SER A 18 10.08 4.21 -4.96
C SER A 18 11.18 5.13 -4.39
N GLU A 19 12.41 5.01 -4.92
CA GLU A 19 13.56 5.88 -4.61
C GLU A 19 13.46 7.26 -5.28
N GLN A 20 12.58 7.47 -6.28
CA GLN A 20 12.38 8.78 -6.90
C GLN A 20 11.31 9.58 -6.14
N VAL A 21 11.66 10.80 -5.73
CA VAL A 21 10.76 11.69 -4.97
C VAL A 21 9.46 12.02 -5.73
N GLY A 22 9.52 12.16 -7.05
CA GLY A 22 8.39 12.54 -7.90
C GLY A 22 7.62 11.37 -8.52
N ALA A 23 8.14 10.15 -8.44
CA ALA A 23 7.51 9.00 -9.09
C ALA A 23 6.44 8.35 -8.19
N MET A 24 5.44 7.81 -8.84
CA MET A 24 4.44 6.86 -8.35
C MET A 24 4.71 5.51 -8.99
N GLU A 25 4.32 4.43 -8.33
CA GLU A 25 4.37 3.08 -8.93
C GLU A 25 3.51 3.05 -10.20
N TYR A 26 2.35 3.67 -10.13
CA TYR A 26 1.38 3.78 -11.21
C TYR A 26 1.56 5.14 -11.90
N TYR A 27 2.38 5.15 -12.97
CA TYR A 27 2.80 6.35 -13.68
C TYR A 27 1.64 7.14 -14.33
N ASN A 28 0.45 6.56 -14.48
CA ASN A 28 -0.74 7.30 -14.91
C ASN A 28 -1.10 8.43 -13.92
N TRP A 29 -0.67 8.34 -12.66
CA TRP A 29 -0.84 9.38 -11.66
C TRP A 29 0.21 10.51 -11.73
N GLU A 30 1.13 10.46 -12.69
CA GLU A 30 2.11 11.53 -12.97
C GLU A 30 1.67 12.43 -14.14
N MET A 31 0.59 12.07 -14.83
CA MET A 31 0.03 12.74 -16.01
C MET A 31 -0.38 14.22 -15.76
N PRO A 32 -0.42 15.08 -16.81
CA PRO A 32 -0.59 14.74 -18.22
C PRO A 32 0.66 14.56 -19.10
N ASN A 33 1.90 14.79 -18.67
CA ASN A 33 3.06 14.75 -19.60
C ASN A 33 4.38 14.31 -18.95
N VAL A 34 4.39 13.16 -18.27
CA VAL A 34 5.61 12.57 -17.67
C VAL A 34 5.89 11.19 -18.29
N LEU A 35 5.66 11.06 -19.60
CA LEU A 35 5.81 9.80 -20.32
C LEU A 35 7.00 9.84 -21.27
N ILE A 36 8.18 9.75 -20.68
CA ILE A 36 9.46 9.55 -21.38
C ILE A 36 9.40 8.34 -22.34
N ILE A 37 8.53 7.35 -22.06
CA ILE A 37 8.38 6.12 -22.84
C ILE A 37 7.79 6.36 -24.24
N TYR A 38 6.94 7.37 -24.42
CA TYR A 38 6.19 7.55 -25.68
C TYR A 38 6.74 8.67 -26.55
N ASN A 39 7.32 9.73 -25.98
CA ASN A 39 7.87 10.83 -26.78
C ASN A 39 8.95 11.63 -26.02
N LEU A 40 10.22 11.37 -26.35
CA LEU A 40 11.37 12.10 -25.82
C LEU A 40 11.41 13.59 -26.20
N ASN A 41 10.66 14.00 -27.22
CA ASN A 41 10.58 15.38 -27.69
C ASN A 41 9.36 16.14 -27.14
N SER A 42 8.57 15.53 -26.24
CA SER A 42 7.46 16.22 -25.59
C SER A 42 7.94 17.14 -24.46
N SER A 43 7.19 18.21 -24.22
CA SER A 43 7.46 19.09 -23.07
C SER A 43 7.12 18.37 -21.77
N CYS A 44 8.06 18.32 -20.83
CA CYS A 44 7.82 17.77 -19.50
C CYS A 44 7.03 18.77 -18.66
N HIS A 45 5.91 18.34 -18.10
CA HIS A 45 5.10 19.16 -17.20
C HIS A 45 5.00 18.50 -15.84
N GLN A 46 4.81 19.32 -14.80
CA GLN A 46 4.68 18.86 -13.41
C GLN A 46 3.54 17.85 -13.21
N GLY A 47 2.44 18.01 -13.95
CA GLY A 47 1.25 17.18 -13.81
C GLY A 47 0.73 17.13 -12.37
N SER A 48 0.45 15.92 -11.90
CA SER A 48 0.02 15.69 -10.53
C SER A 48 1.17 15.51 -9.54
N VAL A 49 2.44 15.56 -9.98
CA VAL A 49 3.59 15.42 -9.08
C VAL A 49 3.67 16.66 -8.17
N PRO A 50 3.83 16.49 -6.84
CA PRO A 50 3.97 17.62 -5.92
C PRO A 50 5.14 18.53 -6.28
N VAL A 51 4.96 19.85 -6.12
CA VAL A 51 5.93 20.86 -6.60
C VAL A 51 7.16 20.92 -5.69
N ILE A 52 6.94 20.70 -4.39
CA ILE A 52 7.97 20.73 -3.35
C ILE A 52 7.81 19.46 -2.53
N ALA A 53 8.93 18.82 -2.20
CA ALA A 53 8.97 17.66 -1.33
C ALA A 53 9.93 17.88 -0.17
N VAL A 54 9.54 17.42 1.01
CA VAL A 54 10.39 17.34 2.20
C VAL A 54 10.71 15.87 2.43
N ASN A 55 12.01 15.56 2.42
CA ASN A 55 12.50 14.28 2.91
C ASN A 55 12.42 14.28 4.44
N ALA A 56 11.41 13.62 5.00
CA ALA A 56 11.16 13.61 6.43
C ALA A 56 11.63 12.30 7.06
N THR A 57 12.64 12.43 7.94
CA THR A 57 13.21 11.32 8.71
C THR A 57 12.94 11.40 10.21
N LEU A 58 12.38 12.52 10.68
CA LEU A 58 12.15 12.85 12.09
C LEU A 58 10.77 13.49 12.29
N PRO A 59 10.10 13.26 13.44
CA PRO A 59 8.77 13.82 13.74
C PRO A 59 8.68 15.35 13.61
N GLU A 60 9.76 16.07 13.89
CA GLU A 60 9.82 17.53 13.84
C GLU A 60 9.54 18.06 12.42
N TYR A 61 9.95 17.32 11.38
CA TYR A 61 9.63 17.68 9.99
C TYR A 61 8.13 17.60 9.71
N PHE A 62 7.43 16.62 10.28
CA PHE A 62 5.97 16.48 10.15
C PHE A 62 5.29 17.68 10.80
N GLN A 63 5.68 18.00 12.03
CA GLN A 63 5.11 19.12 12.78
C GLN A 63 5.35 20.45 12.05
N ALA A 64 6.56 20.69 11.56
CA ALA A 64 6.90 21.89 10.80
C ALA A 64 6.10 21.97 9.49
N MET A 65 5.99 20.87 8.76
CA MET A 65 5.29 20.82 7.47
C MET A 65 3.79 20.98 7.61
N ILE A 66 3.17 20.37 8.62
CA ILE A 66 1.75 20.55 8.94
C ILE A 66 1.47 22.02 9.29
N LYS A 67 2.29 22.63 10.16
CA LYS A 67 2.16 24.05 10.51
C LYS A 67 2.35 24.97 9.31
N PHE A 68 3.32 24.67 8.44
CA PHE A 68 3.57 25.43 7.22
C PHE A 68 2.40 25.32 6.24
N ALA A 69 1.91 24.11 5.99
CA ALA A 69 0.76 23.87 5.11
C ALA A 69 -0.50 24.57 5.64
N ALA A 70 -0.77 24.49 6.94
CA ALA A 70 -1.89 25.18 7.57
C ALA A 70 -1.77 26.71 7.48
N LYS A 71 -0.59 27.28 7.75
CA LYS A 71 -0.34 28.72 7.71
C LYS A 71 -0.54 29.32 6.32
N TYR A 72 -0.17 28.59 5.27
CA TYR A 72 -0.20 29.07 3.88
C TYR A 72 -1.32 28.45 3.04
N HIS A 73 -2.25 27.72 3.67
CA HIS A 73 -3.37 27.03 3.00
C HIS A 73 -2.93 26.13 1.83
N LEU A 74 -1.87 25.36 2.05
CA LEU A 74 -1.26 24.51 1.03
C LEU A 74 -1.81 23.09 1.13
N ARG A 75 -2.02 22.45 -0.01
CA ARG A 75 -2.39 21.04 -0.08
C ARG A 75 -1.19 20.18 0.33
N LEU A 76 -1.29 19.49 1.45
CA LEU A 76 -0.30 18.51 1.91
C LEU A 76 -0.65 17.12 1.35
N VAL A 77 0.37 16.41 0.89
CA VAL A 77 0.29 15.02 0.42
C VAL A 77 1.38 14.22 1.12
N ILE A 78 1.10 12.96 1.45
CA ILE A 78 2.06 12.07 2.12
C ILE A 78 2.39 10.91 1.18
N LYS A 79 3.68 10.62 1.01
CA LYS A 79 4.16 9.47 0.21
C LYS A 79 5.19 8.67 0.97
N ILE A 80 5.12 7.34 0.80
CA ILE A 80 6.20 6.42 1.17
C ILE A 80 6.81 5.88 -0.13
N THR A 81 6.18 4.89 -0.76
CA THR A 81 6.66 4.26 -2.01
C THR A 81 6.00 4.79 -3.29
N GLY A 82 4.81 5.42 -3.18
CA GLY A 82 4.01 5.82 -4.34
C GLY A 82 3.16 4.68 -4.93
N SER A 83 2.99 3.56 -4.22
CA SER A 83 2.19 2.40 -4.65
C SER A 83 0.68 2.56 -4.45
N ASP A 84 0.17 3.79 -4.32
CA ASP A 84 -1.25 4.04 -4.11
C ASP A 84 -2.01 3.99 -5.44
N ILE A 85 -2.85 2.97 -5.60
CA ILE A 85 -3.68 2.77 -6.80
C ILE A 85 -4.75 3.85 -6.99
N LEU A 86 -5.07 4.63 -5.95
CA LEU A 86 -6.10 5.67 -5.96
C LEU A 86 -5.52 7.10 -6.05
N ALA A 87 -4.22 7.23 -6.34
CA ALA A 87 -3.52 8.51 -6.43
C ALA A 87 -3.47 9.36 -5.15
N ARG A 88 -3.76 8.80 -3.97
CA ARG A 88 -3.85 9.56 -2.71
C ARG A 88 -2.51 10.09 -2.20
N SER A 89 -1.42 9.54 -2.73
CA SER A 89 -0.04 9.94 -2.42
C SER A 89 0.55 10.94 -3.42
N THR A 90 -0.28 11.53 -4.28
CA THR A 90 0.12 12.57 -5.24
C THR A 90 -0.99 13.58 -5.49
N ALA A 91 -0.65 14.82 -5.86
CA ALA A 91 -1.65 15.80 -6.25
C ALA A 91 -1.03 17.03 -6.95
N PRO A 92 -1.72 17.61 -7.95
CA PRO A 92 -1.26 18.84 -8.57
C PRO A 92 -1.22 19.99 -7.56
N ARG A 93 -0.19 20.84 -7.69
CA ARG A 93 -0.01 22.06 -6.87
C ARG A 93 0.01 21.77 -5.36
N SER A 94 0.63 20.66 -4.97
CA SER A 94 0.73 20.21 -3.58
C SER A 94 2.18 20.16 -3.08
N PHE A 95 2.30 19.99 -1.77
CA PHE A 95 3.55 19.78 -1.05
C PHE A 95 3.61 18.34 -0.55
N LEU A 96 4.73 17.68 -0.79
CA LEU A 96 4.94 16.30 -0.45
C LEU A 96 5.73 16.14 0.85
N LEU A 97 5.15 15.46 1.82
CA LEU A 97 5.87 14.88 2.94
C LEU A 97 6.29 13.46 2.57
N TRP A 98 7.58 13.26 2.31
CA TRP A 98 8.12 11.99 1.84
C TRP A 98 8.81 11.23 2.97
N LEU A 99 8.27 10.07 3.33
CA LEU A 99 8.66 9.30 4.52
C LEU A 99 9.62 8.14 4.21
N HIS A 100 10.03 7.97 2.96
CA HIS A 100 10.71 6.79 2.44
C HIS A 100 11.92 6.34 3.28
N TYR A 101 12.73 7.28 3.78
CA TYR A 101 13.94 6.95 4.52
C TYR A 101 13.73 6.66 6.02
N MET A 102 12.49 6.62 6.51
CA MET A 102 12.17 6.19 7.88
C MET A 102 12.12 4.67 7.99
N GLU A 103 13.21 3.99 7.66
CA GLU A 103 13.27 2.52 7.51
C GLU A 103 13.71 1.77 8.78
N ASN A 104 13.82 2.45 9.92
CA ASN A 104 14.30 1.81 11.14
C ASN A 104 13.34 0.70 11.61
N MET A 105 13.89 -0.47 11.92
CA MET A 105 13.17 -1.62 12.45
C MET A 105 13.84 -2.08 13.74
N THR A 106 13.08 -2.19 14.83
CA THR A 106 13.59 -2.61 16.13
C THR A 106 12.76 -3.74 16.72
N LEU A 107 13.44 -4.77 17.21
CA LEU A 107 12.80 -5.88 17.91
C LEU A 107 12.65 -5.53 19.39
N ILE A 108 11.43 -5.70 19.89
CA ILE A 108 11.04 -5.51 21.28
C ILE A 108 10.74 -6.91 21.83
N SER A 109 11.58 -7.36 22.76
CA SER A 109 11.50 -8.71 23.33
C SER A 109 10.22 -8.94 24.12
N GLN A 110 9.77 -7.93 24.86
CA GLN A 110 8.53 -7.93 25.62
C GLN A 110 7.85 -6.56 25.53
N TYR A 111 6.57 -6.56 25.18
CA TYR A 111 5.73 -5.39 25.10
C TYR A 111 4.48 -5.60 25.94
N SER A 112 4.23 -4.70 26.88
CA SER A 112 3.01 -4.71 27.67
C SER A 112 1.89 -4.03 26.88
N SER A 113 1.03 -4.83 26.27
CA SER A 113 -0.15 -4.33 25.58
C SER A 113 -1.27 -4.01 26.57
N CYS A 114 -2.18 -3.18 26.09
CA CYS A 114 -3.44 -2.84 26.72
C CYS A 114 -4.21 -4.05 27.27
N GLY A 115 -4.24 -4.21 28.60
CA GLY A 115 -5.07 -5.20 29.29
C GLY A 115 -4.77 -6.67 28.94
N SER A 116 -3.66 -6.95 28.25
CA SER A 116 -3.26 -8.29 27.81
C SER A 116 -1.92 -8.69 28.46
N ALA A 117 -1.64 -10.00 28.50
CA ALA A 117 -0.34 -10.50 28.93
C ALA A 117 0.77 -9.94 28.02
N ASN A 118 2.00 -9.88 28.54
CA ASN A 118 3.16 -9.40 27.77
C ASN A 118 3.25 -10.12 26.41
N VAL A 119 3.22 -9.35 25.33
CA VAL A 119 3.44 -9.84 23.97
C VAL A 119 4.93 -9.91 23.73
N THR A 120 5.41 -11.04 23.24
CA THR A 120 6.82 -11.24 22.92
C THR A 120 7.09 -11.05 21.43
N ASN A 121 8.33 -10.73 21.08
CA ASN A 121 8.81 -10.60 19.69
C ASN A 121 8.03 -9.57 18.85
N VAL A 122 7.84 -8.38 19.42
CA VAL A 122 7.14 -7.27 18.76
C VAL A 122 8.12 -6.49 17.92
N VAL A 123 7.76 -6.16 16.68
CA VAL A 123 8.61 -5.33 15.82
C VAL A 123 8.05 -3.92 15.76
N ARG A 124 8.86 -2.93 16.10
CA ARG A 124 8.58 -1.52 15.84
C ARG A 124 9.15 -1.14 14.48
N LEU A 125 8.30 -0.61 13.61
CA LEU A 125 8.62 -0.23 12.23
C LEU A 125 8.55 1.29 12.09
N GLY A 126 9.55 1.88 11.43
CA GLY A 126 9.49 3.25 10.98
C GLY A 126 8.53 3.42 9.80
N ALA A 127 7.97 4.61 9.64
CA ALA A 127 6.93 4.90 8.65
C ALA A 127 7.35 4.72 7.18
N GLY A 128 8.65 4.60 6.92
CA GLY A 128 9.24 4.41 5.60
C GLY A 128 9.49 2.94 5.25
N VAL A 129 9.34 2.02 6.21
CA VAL A 129 9.58 0.60 5.98
C VAL A 129 8.68 0.10 4.85
N GLN A 130 9.32 -0.32 3.76
CA GLN A 130 8.70 -0.71 2.50
C GLN A 130 8.09 -2.13 2.60
N TRP A 131 7.54 -2.65 1.49
CA TRP A 131 7.00 -4.01 1.38
C TRP A 131 5.78 -4.33 2.26
N GLY A 132 4.99 -3.32 2.61
CA GLY A 132 3.74 -3.51 3.35
C GLY A 132 3.92 -3.61 4.88
N GLY A 133 5.06 -3.21 5.40
CA GLY A 133 5.24 -3.08 6.86
C GLY A 133 4.48 -1.90 7.45
N THR A 134 4.22 -0.83 6.68
CA THR A 134 3.64 0.42 7.18
C THR A 134 2.77 1.15 6.14
N GLY A 135 2.26 2.33 6.51
CA GLY A 135 1.56 3.23 5.60
C GLY A 135 0.15 2.76 5.20
N GLY A 136 -0.27 3.17 4.00
CA GLY A 136 -1.62 2.90 3.49
C GLY A 136 -1.95 1.41 3.29
N PHE A 137 -0.95 0.54 3.19
CA PHE A 137 -1.18 -0.90 3.17
C PHE A 137 -1.66 -1.37 4.56
N LEU A 138 -0.88 -1.09 5.62
CA LEU A 138 -1.21 -1.45 7.00
C LEU A 138 -2.49 -0.76 7.50
N GLN A 139 -2.63 0.54 7.22
CA GLN A 139 -3.82 1.31 7.61
C GLN A 139 -5.07 0.92 6.80
N GLY A 140 -4.90 0.36 5.60
CA GLY A 140 -6.00 -0.11 4.75
C GLY A 140 -6.41 -1.56 5.00
N GLY A 141 -5.79 -2.25 5.95
CA GLY A 141 -6.10 -3.63 6.31
C GLY A 141 -4.91 -4.58 6.19
N SER A 142 -4.18 -4.54 5.07
CA SER A 142 -3.09 -5.49 4.73
C SER A 142 -3.50 -6.95 4.72
N HIS A 143 -3.79 -7.49 3.53
CA HIS A 143 -3.86 -8.93 3.34
C HIS A 143 -2.46 -9.58 3.23
N SER A 144 -2.34 -10.83 3.63
CA SER A 144 -1.15 -11.64 3.43
C SER A 144 -1.52 -13.11 3.33
N LEU A 145 -0.54 -13.94 2.99
CA LEU A 145 -0.67 -15.41 2.99
C LEU A 145 -0.98 -15.97 4.37
N LEU A 146 -0.65 -15.23 5.42
CA LEU A 146 -0.94 -15.60 6.80
C LEU A 146 -2.29 -15.07 7.27
N SER A 147 -3.03 -14.31 6.46
CA SER A 147 -4.23 -13.62 6.95
C SER A 147 -5.35 -14.55 7.38
N SER A 148 -5.46 -15.74 6.78
CA SER A 148 -6.41 -16.76 7.23
C SER A 148 -6.06 -17.36 8.60
N TRP A 149 -4.79 -17.34 8.99
CA TRP A 149 -4.32 -17.93 10.25
C TRP A 149 -4.08 -16.89 11.35
N LYS A 150 -3.55 -15.72 10.98
CA LYS A 150 -3.11 -14.67 11.91
C LYS A 150 -4.01 -13.44 11.92
N GLY A 151 -4.95 -13.32 10.98
CA GLY A 151 -5.70 -12.09 10.77
C GLY A 151 -5.00 -11.14 9.80
N LEU A 152 -5.65 -10.04 9.48
CA LEU A 152 -5.09 -9.00 8.61
C LEU A 152 -3.88 -8.33 9.29
N GLY A 153 -3.02 -7.68 8.50
CA GLY A 153 -1.86 -6.97 9.05
C GLY A 153 -2.27 -5.88 10.04
N VAL A 154 -3.42 -5.24 9.79
CA VAL A 154 -4.01 -4.26 10.71
C VAL A 154 -4.40 -4.85 12.07
N ASP A 155 -4.80 -6.12 12.10
CA ASP A 155 -5.13 -6.82 13.35
C ASP A 155 -3.88 -7.09 14.21
N GLN A 156 -2.69 -7.00 13.60
CA GLN A 156 -1.41 -7.17 14.31
C GLN A 156 -0.91 -5.88 14.96
N VAL A 157 -1.56 -4.73 14.74
CA VAL A 157 -1.07 -3.45 15.23
C VAL A 157 -1.41 -3.25 16.70
N LEU A 158 -0.38 -3.06 17.52
CA LEU A 158 -0.53 -2.81 18.96
C LEU A 158 -0.63 -1.31 19.30
N GLN A 159 0.04 -0.47 18.50
CA GLN A 159 0.19 0.95 18.76
C GLN A 159 0.64 1.70 17.49
N TYR A 160 0.17 2.93 17.32
CA TYR A 160 0.75 3.89 16.37
C TYR A 160 1.41 5.06 17.11
N ASP A 161 2.44 5.61 16.47
CA ASP A 161 3.09 6.87 16.84
C ASP A 161 2.82 7.88 15.73
N VAL A 162 1.97 8.86 16.01
CA VAL A 162 1.38 9.74 14.98
C VAL A 162 1.62 11.20 15.31
N VAL A 163 1.64 12.03 14.28
CA VAL A 163 1.56 13.49 14.43
C VAL A 163 0.20 13.93 13.91
N THR A 164 -0.63 14.52 14.78
CA THR A 164 -1.96 15.00 14.43
C THR A 164 -1.90 16.36 13.71
N VAL A 165 -3.01 16.77 13.10
CA VAL A 165 -3.11 18.01 12.30
C VAL A 165 -2.84 19.31 13.08
N ASP A 166 -2.94 19.25 14.41
CA ASP A 166 -2.54 20.32 15.34
C ASP A 166 -1.01 20.33 15.60
N GLY A 167 -0.26 19.41 15.00
CA GLY A 167 1.18 19.23 15.16
C GLY A 167 1.58 18.51 16.45
N GLN A 168 0.64 17.91 17.18
CA GLN A 168 0.96 17.15 18.39
C GLN A 168 1.40 15.72 18.05
N ARG A 169 2.50 15.25 18.66
CA ARG A 169 2.88 13.84 18.58
C ARG A 169 2.09 13.06 19.64
N LYS A 170 1.41 12.00 19.22
CA LYS A 170 0.59 11.16 20.08
C LYS A 170 0.94 9.70 19.88
N ILE A 171 1.03 9.00 21.00
CA ILE A 171 0.99 7.55 21.04
C ILE A 171 -0.47 7.13 21.13
N VAL A 172 -0.92 6.29 20.20
CA VAL A 172 -2.31 5.83 20.12
C VAL A 172 -2.36 4.31 20.11
N SER A 173 -3.27 3.76 20.92
CA SER A 173 -3.42 2.33 21.14
C SER A 173 -4.87 2.03 21.55
N GLN A 174 -5.18 0.76 21.77
CA GLN A 174 -6.51 0.35 22.21
C GLN A 174 -6.97 0.99 23.53
N CYS A 175 -6.06 1.41 24.42
CA CYS A 175 -6.43 2.08 25.70
C CYS A 175 -6.22 3.59 25.68
N GLN A 176 -5.54 4.13 24.67
CA GLN A 176 -5.11 5.52 24.65
C GLN A 176 -5.44 6.13 23.29
N ASN A 177 -6.41 7.05 23.25
CA ASN A 177 -6.99 7.58 22.01
C ASN A 177 -7.49 6.43 21.10
N SER A 178 -8.33 5.56 21.69
CA SER A 178 -8.80 4.32 21.06
C SER A 178 -9.62 4.59 19.80
N ASP A 179 -10.38 5.67 19.78
CA ASP A 179 -11.09 6.19 18.62
C ASP A 179 -10.15 6.41 17.42
N LEU A 180 -9.04 7.11 17.63
CA LEU A 180 -8.03 7.36 16.60
C LEU A 180 -7.26 6.08 16.24
N PHE A 181 -7.00 5.19 17.20
CA PHE A 181 -6.42 3.88 16.93
C PHE A 181 -7.31 3.07 15.97
N TYR A 182 -8.60 2.94 16.25
CA TYR A 182 -9.53 2.22 15.38
C TYR A 182 -9.73 2.90 14.03
N ALA A 183 -9.70 4.24 13.98
CA ALA A 183 -9.74 4.96 12.71
C ALA A 183 -8.51 4.68 11.84
N LEU A 184 -7.32 4.55 12.42
CA LEU A 184 -6.10 4.19 11.68
C LEU A 184 -6.04 2.70 11.32
N SER A 185 -6.75 1.87 12.07
CA SER A 185 -6.82 0.42 11.89
C SER A 185 -7.91 0.00 10.90
N GLY A 186 -7.80 0.45 9.65
CA GLY A 186 -8.72 0.09 8.55
C GLY A 186 -9.46 1.29 7.94
N GLY A 187 -9.41 2.46 8.60
CA GLY A 187 -9.91 3.70 8.03
C GLY A 187 -8.88 4.30 7.09
N VAL A 188 -9.05 4.02 5.80
CA VAL A 188 -8.30 4.69 4.75
C VAL A 188 -8.88 6.11 4.56
N GLY A 189 -8.06 7.14 4.82
CA GLY A 189 -8.45 8.55 4.77
C GLY A 189 -8.71 9.10 3.34
N GLU A 190 -9.50 10.19 3.33
CA GLU A 190 -10.29 10.75 2.22
C GLU A 190 -9.52 11.23 0.97
N ALA A 191 -10.17 11.12 -0.20
CA ALA A 191 -9.78 11.62 -1.51
C ALA A 191 -11.01 11.87 -2.42
N SER A 192 -11.09 13.06 -3.00
CA SER A 192 -12.12 13.45 -3.97
C SER A 192 -12.15 12.52 -5.20
N ASN A 193 -13.36 12.00 -5.54
CA ASN A 193 -13.72 10.86 -6.42
C ASN A 193 -13.80 9.47 -5.73
N GLU A 194 -13.75 9.45 -4.39
CA GLU A 194 -13.73 8.23 -3.58
C GLU A 194 -14.94 7.33 -3.63
N ALA A 195 -16.17 7.85 -3.67
CA ALA A 195 -17.34 7.05 -3.28
C ALA A 195 -17.44 5.71 -4.05
N LEU A 196 -17.08 5.73 -5.34
CA LEU A 196 -17.11 4.55 -6.18
C LEU A 196 -15.99 3.54 -5.84
N TYR A 197 -14.73 4.01 -5.78
CA TYR A 197 -13.59 3.16 -5.45
C TYR A 197 -13.56 2.75 -3.96
N ALA A 198 -14.05 3.58 -3.06
CA ALA A 198 -14.20 3.29 -1.64
C ALA A 198 -15.29 2.24 -1.40
N THR A 199 -16.39 2.27 -2.17
CA THR A 199 -17.41 1.22 -2.16
C THR A 199 -16.80 -0.11 -2.63
N LEU A 200 -16.04 -0.10 -3.73
CA LEU A 200 -15.32 -1.27 -4.22
C LEU A 200 -14.31 -1.82 -3.19
N ILE A 201 -13.50 -0.97 -2.56
CA ILE A 201 -12.53 -1.38 -1.54
C ILE A 201 -13.24 -1.92 -0.29
N ARG A 202 -14.30 -1.26 0.17
CA ARG A 202 -15.12 -1.73 1.29
C ARG A 202 -15.70 -3.11 0.99
N ASP A 203 -16.25 -3.29 -0.21
CA ASP A 203 -16.83 -4.57 -0.60
C ASP A 203 -15.72 -5.62 -0.78
N PHE A 204 -14.56 -5.25 -1.31
CA PHE A 204 -13.39 -6.13 -1.34
C PHE A 204 -12.98 -6.57 0.07
N VAL A 205 -12.90 -5.66 1.05
CA VAL A 205 -12.59 -5.98 2.44
C VAL A 205 -13.64 -6.88 3.08
N ARG A 206 -14.94 -6.67 2.79
CA ARG A 206 -16.01 -7.58 3.22
C ARG A 206 -15.90 -8.97 2.61
N PHE A 207 -15.41 -9.04 1.36
CA PHE A 207 -15.20 -10.29 0.64
C PHE A 207 -13.87 -10.97 0.99
N LEU A 208 -12.90 -10.26 1.61
CA LEU A 208 -11.57 -10.80 1.95
C LEU A 208 -11.62 -12.13 2.69
N PRO A 209 -12.48 -12.37 3.69
CA PRO A 209 -12.56 -13.68 4.34
C PRO A 209 -12.92 -14.81 3.36
N LYS A 210 -13.95 -14.62 2.54
CA LYS A 210 -14.35 -15.59 1.50
C LYS A 210 -13.26 -15.77 0.43
N LEU A 211 -12.59 -14.68 0.04
CA LEU A 211 -11.49 -14.71 -0.92
C LEU A 211 -10.26 -15.43 -0.36
N ALA A 212 -9.93 -15.20 0.91
CA ALA A 212 -8.81 -15.84 1.60
C ALA A 212 -9.05 -17.34 1.82
N GLU A 213 -10.27 -17.75 2.17
CA GLU A 213 -10.70 -19.16 2.19
C GLU A 213 -10.63 -19.79 0.79
N GLY A 214 -10.93 -18.99 -0.24
CA GLY A 214 -10.68 -19.31 -1.64
C GLY A 214 -9.20 -19.28 -2.04
N GLY A 215 -8.24 -19.16 -1.11
CA GLY A 215 -6.81 -19.25 -1.40
C GLY A 215 -6.20 -18.10 -2.18
N TRP A 216 -6.83 -16.91 -2.14
CA TRP A 216 -6.43 -15.74 -2.92
C TRP A 216 -4.99 -15.27 -2.63
N VAL A 217 -4.20 -15.13 -3.69
CA VAL A 217 -2.87 -14.51 -3.64
C VAL A 217 -2.65 -13.70 -4.93
N ARG A 218 -2.50 -12.37 -4.78
CA ARG A 218 -1.71 -11.43 -5.61
C ARG A 218 -2.49 -10.31 -6.35
N TYR A 219 -1.75 -9.25 -6.68
CA TYR A 219 -2.06 -7.89 -7.13
C TYR A 219 -3.43 -7.61 -7.78
N ILE A 220 -4.02 -6.50 -7.33
CA ILE A 220 -5.12 -5.81 -7.99
C ILE A 220 -4.53 -4.58 -8.69
N SER A 221 -4.83 -4.41 -9.97
CA SER A 221 -4.55 -3.18 -10.72
C SER A 221 -5.87 -2.51 -11.09
N MET A 222 -5.94 -1.19 -10.90
CA MET A 222 -7.16 -0.41 -11.12
C MET A 222 -6.82 0.86 -11.90
N GLY A 223 -7.65 1.19 -12.90
CA GLY A 223 -7.54 2.46 -13.63
C GLY A 223 -8.66 2.59 -14.66
N ASP A 224 -9.23 3.80 -14.82
CA ASP A 224 -10.27 4.10 -15.82
C ASP A 224 -11.49 3.14 -15.78
N HIS A 225 -12.10 2.98 -14.60
CA HIS A 225 -13.19 2.01 -14.33
C HIS A 225 -12.84 0.55 -14.67
N LYS A 226 -11.58 0.24 -14.94
CA LYS A 226 -11.13 -1.11 -15.27
C LYS A 226 -10.38 -1.71 -14.09
N ILE A 227 -10.67 -2.98 -13.82
CA ILE A 227 -10.05 -3.75 -12.76
C ILE A 227 -9.38 -4.98 -13.37
N SER A 228 -8.12 -5.22 -13.00
CA SER A 228 -7.41 -6.46 -13.30
C SER A 228 -7.02 -7.14 -11.99
N MET A 229 -7.39 -8.40 -11.87
CA MET A 229 -7.11 -9.23 -10.69
C MET A 229 -6.51 -10.54 -11.15
N LYS A 230 -5.45 -11.00 -10.48
CA LYS A 230 -4.88 -12.33 -10.71
C LYS A 230 -5.18 -13.22 -9.52
N TYR A 231 -5.84 -14.34 -9.78
CA TYR A 231 -6.27 -15.27 -8.74
C TYR A 231 -5.44 -16.54 -8.82
N ILE A 232 -4.65 -16.79 -7.79
CA ILE A 232 -3.95 -18.07 -7.62
C ILE A 232 -4.72 -18.82 -6.56
N TRP A 233 -5.05 -20.09 -6.80
CA TRP A 233 -5.68 -20.91 -5.79
C TRP A 233 -4.97 -22.24 -5.61
N PRO A 234 -4.15 -22.35 -4.55
CA PRO A 234 -3.44 -23.58 -4.27
C PRO A 234 -4.37 -24.67 -3.69
N ASN A 235 -4.33 -25.87 -4.27
CA ASN A 235 -5.14 -27.03 -3.84
C ASN A 235 -6.67 -26.77 -3.79
N GLY A 236 -7.15 -25.87 -4.65
CA GLY A 236 -8.51 -25.36 -4.66
C GLY A 236 -9.46 -25.98 -5.68
N ASN A 237 -10.78 -25.94 -5.42
CA ASN A 237 -11.80 -26.41 -6.34
C ASN A 237 -12.27 -25.31 -7.32
N PRO A 238 -11.88 -25.30 -8.62
CA PRO A 238 -12.18 -24.26 -9.61
C PRO A 238 -13.56 -23.61 -9.56
N ASN A 239 -14.59 -24.40 -9.26
CA ASN A 239 -15.98 -23.95 -9.29
C ASN A 239 -16.27 -22.94 -8.16
N VAL A 240 -15.74 -23.14 -6.96
CA VAL A 240 -16.00 -22.27 -5.81
C VAL A 240 -15.26 -20.93 -5.93
N GLY A 241 -14.04 -20.94 -6.46
CA GLY A 241 -13.23 -19.74 -6.68
C GLY A 241 -13.80 -18.88 -7.81
N ASN A 242 -14.26 -19.51 -8.90
CA ASN A 242 -15.00 -18.82 -9.95
C ASN A 242 -16.31 -18.22 -9.43
N ALA A 243 -17.08 -18.96 -8.61
CA ALA A 243 -18.33 -18.46 -8.05
C ALA A 243 -18.13 -17.26 -7.11
N THR A 244 -17.10 -17.32 -6.25
CA THR A 244 -16.75 -16.23 -5.32
C THR A 244 -16.35 -14.96 -6.08
N PHE A 245 -15.60 -15.11 -7.18
CA PHE A 245 -15.24 -13.97 -8.03
C PHE A 245 -16.44 -13.38 -8.77
N SER A 246 -17.30 -14.23 -9.34
CA SER A 246 -18.53 -13.77 -9.99
C SER A 246 -19.44 -13.01 -9.01
N GLU A 247 -19.53 -13.44 -7.75
CA GLU A 247 -20.26 -12.71 -6.70
C GLU A 247 -19.68 -11.30 -6.49
N PHE A 248 -18.36 -11.17 -6.39
CA PHE A 248 -17.69 -9.88 -6.26
C PHE A 248 -17.91 -8.97 -7.48
N GLN A 249 -17.85 -9.51 -8.70
CA GLN A 249 -18.11 -8.77 -9.94
C GLN A 249 -19.55 -8.27 -10.02
N ASN A 250 -20.51 -9.14 -9.71
CA ASN A 250 -21.94 -8.82 -9.75
C ASN A 250 -22.30 -7.72 -8.74
N ASN A 251 -21.55 -7.60 -7.65
CA ASN A 251 -21.73 -6.55 -6.66
C ASN A 251 -21.03 -5.22 -7.03
N ASN A 252 -20.22 -5.19 -8.09
CA ASN A 252 -19.41 -4.03 -8.49
C ASN A 252 -19.56 -3.74 -9.99
N THR A 253 -20.81 -3.57 -10.45
CA THR A 253 -21.17 -3.40 -11.88
C THR A 253 -20.65 -2.13 -12.53
N ASP A 254 -20.26 -1.15 -11.73
CA ASP A 254 -19.68 0.12 -12.20
C ASP A 254 -18.24 -0.03 -12.73
N PHE A 255 -17.67 -1.25 -12.60
CA PHE A 255 -16.32 -1.57 -13.04
C PHE A 255 -16.29 -2.65 -14.12
N VAL A 256 -15.37 -2.49 -15.07
CA VAL A 256 -15.07 -3.47 -16.12
C VAL A 256 -13.89 -4.34 -15.70
N PHE A 257 -14.12 -5.63 -15.48
CA PHE A 257 -13.08 -6.58 -15.09
C PHE A 257 -12.35 -7.15 -16.31
N LEU A 258 -11.08 -6.77 -16.50
CA LEU A 258 -10.32 -7.00 -17.74
C LEU A 258 -9.54 -8.32 -17.82
N ALA A 259 -9.22 -8.96 -16.69
CA ALA A 259 -8.38 -10.15 -16.70
C ALA A 259 -8.90 -11.21 -15.72
N LYS A 260 -9.14 -12.40 -16.27
CA LYS A 260 -9.33 -13.64 -15.53
C LYS A 260 -8.11 -14.52 -15.78
N THR A 261 -7.21 -14.61 -14.81
CA THR A 261 -6.28 -15.74 -14.76
C THR A 261 -6.44 -16.40 -13.41
N THR A 262 -7.29 -17.43 -13.38
CA THR A 262 -7.27 -18.39 -12.28
C THR A 262 -6.14 -19.37 -12.58
N ALA A 263 -5.02 -19.21 -11.88
CA ALA A 263 -3.94 -20.18 -11.92
C ALA A 263 -4.18 -21.21 -10.82
N PHE A 264 -4.52 -22.43 -11.24
CA PHE A 264 -4.65 -23.58 -10.35
C PHE A 264 -3.27 -24.15 -10.12
N ILE A 265 -2.90 -24.28 -8.85
CA ILE A 265 -1.59 -24.75 -8.48
C ILE A 265 -1.75 -25.87 -7.44
N PRO A 266 -1.03 -27.00 -7.55
CA PRO A 266 -1.27 -28.16 -6.69
C PRO A 266 -1.11 -27.90 -5.19
N SER A 267 -0.28 -26.93 -4.82
CA SER A 267 -0.03 -26.58 -3.42
C SER A 267 0.52 -25.16 -3.30
N PHE A 268 0.45 -24.59 -2.09
CA PHE A 268 1.10 -23.30 -1.82
C PHE A 268 2.60 -23.38 -2.15
N TYR A 269 3.25 -24.51 -1.89
CA TYR A 269 4.66 -24.75 -2.24
C TYR A 269 4.95 -24.60 -3.75
N GLU A 270 4.11 -25.19 -4.60
CA GLU A 270 4.23 -25.01 -6.06
C GLU A 270 3.96 -23.55 -6.48
N ALA A 271 3.04 -22.85 -5.79
CA ALA A 271 2.74 -21.45 -6.06
C ALA A 271 3.93 -20.55 -5.69
N TYR A 272 4.60 -20.85 -4.57
CA TYR A 272 5.82 -20.17 -4.15
C TYR A 272 6.97 -20.42 -5.13
N LYS A 273 7.17 -21.66 -5.61
CA LYS A 273 8.21 -21.95 -6.62
C LYS A 273 8.01 -21.15 -7.92
N LEU A 274 6.78 -20.95 -8.35
CA LEU A 274 6.44 -20.12 -9.52
C LEU A 274 6.68 -18.62 -9.28
N ALA A 275 6.46 -18.14 -8.05
CA ALA A 275 6.63 -16.73 -7.69
C ALA A 275 8.10 -16.35 -7.39
N LEU A 276 8.93 -17.32 -7.00
CA LEU A 276 10.29 -17.15 -6.51
C LEU A 276 11.35 -17.72 -7.47
N THR A 277 11.04 -17.84 -8.77
CA THR A 277 11.99 -18.32 -9.78
C THR A 277 13.25 -17.44 -9.85
N PRO A 278 14.43 -18.01 -10.19
CA PRO A 278 15.75 -17.43 -9.86
C PRO A 278 16.13 -16.15 -10.60
N SER A 279 15.33 -15.68 -11.55
CA SER A 279 15.65 -14.50 -12.36
C SER A 279 15.43 -13.17 -11.62
N ASP A 280 14.80 -13.19 -10.43
CA ASP A 280 14.62 -12.01 -9.59
C ASP A 280 14.70 -12.39 -8.10
N PRO A 281 15.91 -12.51 -7.52
CA PRO A 281 16.10 -12.96 -6.14
C PRO A 281 15.58 -11.90 -5.16
N THR A 282 14.30 -11.98 -4.83
CA THR A 282 13.67 -11.26 -3.72
C THR A 282 14.09 -11.96 -2.42
N GLY A 283 15.16 -11.46 -1.80
CA GLY A 283 15.92 -12.14 -0.75
C GLY A 283 15.18 -12.51 0.54
N TYR A 284 14.41 -13.60 0.53
CA TYR A 284 13.88 -14.23 1.73
C TYR A 284 14.08 -15.75 1.70
N ASN A 285 14.76 -16.27 2.73
CA ASN A 285 14.71 -17.68 3.08
C ASN A 285 13.51 -17.88 4.02
N MET A 286 12.45 -18.57 3.56
CA MET A 286 11.29 -18.92 4.37
C MET A 286 11.34 -20.41 4.73
N LEU A 287 11.41 -20.72 6.03
CA LEU A 287 11.12 -22.05 6.58
C LEU A 287 9.67 -22.05 7.07
N LEU A 288 8.82 -22.83 6.42
CA LEU A 288 7.42 -23.04 6.81
C LEU A 288 7.34 -24.33 7.64
N GLY A 289 7.03 -24.20 8.92
CA GLY A 289 6.66 -25.32 9.78
C GLY A 289 5.14 -25.56 9.77
N SER A 290 4.74 -26.83 9.87
CA SER A 290 3.36 -27.27 10.08
C SER A 290 2.79 -26.78 11.40
#